data_AF-A0A383CCZ7-F1
#
_entry.id   AF-A0A383CCZ7-F1
#
_cell.length_a   1.000
_cell.length_b   1.000
_cell.length_c   1.000
_cell.angle_alpha   90.00
_cell.angle_beta   90.00
_cell.angle_gamma   90.00
#
_symmetry.space_group_name_H-M   'P 1'
#
loop_
_entity.id
_entity.type
_entity.pdbx_description
1 polymer ?
#
loop_
_entity_poly.entity_id
_entity_poly.type
_entity_poly.pdbx_seq_one_letter_code
_entity_poly.pdbx_strand_id
1 'polypeptide(L)'
;MGFNCGIVGLPNVGKSTLFNALTAATVDASNYPFCTIEPNVGRVPVPDTRLHEIATIASSKSVTPTSLEFIDIAGLVKGASVGEGLGNQFLAQIRTVDAIAHVVRCFGGNEVSHSQGSIDPVADVQIVEAELMLADLDSLVRRRESLIRKERGGDKDARSLMDAIAVAESALEQGNPVRSLSLTAPMEQLVMSLELLSSKPVMYICNVDEAAIADGNDYSSSFQIYAESQGASCVTTSA
;
A
#
# COMPACT_ATOMS: atom_id res chain seq x y z
N MET A 1 8.81 7.15 15.71
CA MET A 1 8.36 6.13 14.76
C MET A 1 7.99 6.87 13.49
N GLY A 2 8.59 6.51 12.37
CA GLY A 2 8.28 7.08 11.05
C GLY A 2 7.05 6.41 10.47
N PHE A 3 6.40 7.07 9.52
CA PHE A 3 5.33 6.49 8.71
C PHE A 3 5.95 5.90 7.45
N ASN A 4 5.68 4.62 7.22
CA ASN A 4 6.28 3.83 6.14
C ASN A 4 5.24 3.53 5.06
N CYS A 5 5.54 3.87 3.82
CA CYS A 5 4.69 3.61 2.67
C CYS A 5 5.35 2.59 1.74
N GLY A 6 4.69 1.45 1.51
CA GLY A 6 5.16 0.44 0.58
C GLY A 6 4.71 0.73 -0.83
N ILE A 7 5.66 0.87 -1.77
CA ILE A 7 5.33 1.01 -3.19
C ILE A 7 5.13 -0.38 -3.77
N VAL A 8 3.92 -0.66 -4.24
CA VAL A 8 3.52 -1.94 -4.85
C VAL A 8 3.04 -1.73 -6.28
N GLY A 9 3.02 -2.81 -7.05
CA GLY A 9 2.49 -2.81 -8.41
C GLY A 9 2.91 -4.06 -9.14
N LEU A 10 2.25 -4.34 -10.25
CA LEU A 10 2.64 -5.45 -11.13
C LEU A 10 4.03 -5.19 -11.76
N PRO A 11 4.68 -6.21 -12.32
CA PRO A 11 5.89 -6.01 -13.10
C PRO A 11 5.67 -5.00 -14.25
N ASN A 12 6.68 -4.19 -14.53
CA ASN A 12 6.72 -3.23 -15.64
C ASN A 12 5.70 -2.07 -15.59
N VAL A 13 5.19 -1.71 -14.42
CA VAL A 13 4.28 -0.56 -14.25
C VAL A 13 5.01 0.79 -14.02
N GLY A 14 6.35 0.79 -13.98
CA GLY A 14 7.16 1.98 -13.67
C GLY A 14 7.50 2.17 -12.18
N LYS A 15 7.23 1.17 -11.34
CA LYS A 15 7.48 1.19 -9.89
C LYS A 15 8.92 1.62 -9.52
N SER A 16 9.93 0.94 -10.08
CA SER A 16 11.33 1.25 -9.77
C SER A 16 11.77 2.60 -10.32
N THR A 17 11.22 3.04 -11.47
CA THR A 17 11.49 4.37 -12.01
C THR A 17 10.95 5.46 -11.08
N LEU A 18 9.70 5.29 -10.61
CA LEU A 18 9.08 6.19 -9.64
C LEU A 18 9.86 6.22 -8.31
N PHE A 19 10.26 5.07 -7.79
CA PHE A 19 11.07 4.99 -6.57
C PHE A 19 12.43 5.69 -6.73
N ASN A 20 13.10 5.48 -7.87
CA ASN A 20 14.36 6.16 -8.18
C ASN A 20 14.18 7.67 -8.29
N ALA A 21 13.08 8.15 -8.89
CA ALA A 21 12.77 9.57 -8.95
C ALA A 21 12.53 10.16 -7.55
N LEU A 22 11.76 9.46 -6.70
CA LEU A 22 11.50 9.86 -5.31
C LEU A 22 12.78 9.91 -4.48
N THR A 23 13.69 8.95 -4.66
CA THR A 23 14.95 8.88 -3.89
C THR A 23 16.03 9.81 -4.43
N ALA A 24 16.14 10.01 -5.75
CA ALA A 24 17.08 10.95 -6.35
C ALA A 24 16.81 12.39 -5.90
N ALA A 25 15.54 12.78 -5.73
CA ALA A 25 15.15 14.09 -5.20
C ALA A 25 15.58 14.33 -3.73
N THR A 26 16.08 13.31 -3.03
CA THR A 26 16.41 13.35 -1.59
C THR A 26 17.91 13.36 -1.29
N VAL A 27 18.74 13.03 -2.29
CA VAL A 27 20.20 12.93 -2.14
C VAL A 27 20.84 14.28 -1.75
N ASP A 28 20.21 15.40 -2.10
CA ASP A 28 20.70 16.74 -1.75
C ASP A 28 20.32 17.22 -0.33
N ALA A 29 19.52 16.45 0.44
CA ALA A 29 18.87 16.99 1.63
C ALA A 29 19.40 16.53 3.01
N SER A 30 20.31 15.54 3.14
CA SER A 30 20.75 15.17 4.51
C SER A 30 21.97 14.25 4.66
N ASN A 31 22.95 14.76 5.42
CA ASN A 31 23.94 13.97 6.17
C ASN A 31 23.27 13.32 7.40
N TYR A 32 22.77 12.07 7.31
CA TYR A 32 22.35 11.29 8.48
C TYR A 32 23.39 10.20 8.81
N PRO A 33 24.27 10.41 9.80
CA PRO A 33 25.46 9.57 10.02
C PRO A 33 25.23 8.18 10.63
N PHE A 34 24.00 7.68 10.75
CA PHE A 34 23.70 6.43 11.47
C PHE A 34 22.61 5.54 10.86
N CYS A 35 22.16 5.78 9.63
CA CYS A 35 21.17 4.91 9.00
C CYS A 35 21.83 3.98 7.98
N THR A 36 21.75 2.67 8.23
CA THR A 36 21.91 1.67 7.16
C THR A 36 20.75 1.90 6.19
N ILE A 37 21.00 2.54 5.05
CA ILE A 37 20.00 2.66 3.98
C ILE A 37 19.92 1.29 3.33
N GLU A 38 18.88 0.53 3.66
CA GLU A 38 18.53 -0.65 2.88
C GLU A 38 18.28 -0.20 1.43
N PRO A 39 18.76 -0.93 0.41
CA PRO A 39 18.80 -0.45 -0.98
C PRO A 39 17.42 -0.13 -1.57
N ASN A 40 16.35 -0.57 -0.90
CA ASN A 40 14.96 -0.37 -1.29
C ASN A 40 14.19 0.57 -0.34
N VAL A 41 14.87 1.32 0.53
CA VAL A 41 14.23 2.30 1.42
C VAL A 41 14.68 3.72 1.07
N GLY A 42 13.71 4.58 0.77
CA GLY A 42 13.90 5.98 0.42
C GLY A 42 13.25 6.90 1.44
N ARG A 43 13.94 7.95 1.90
CA ARG A 43 13.36 8.92 2.84
C ARG A 43 13.12 10.25 2.16
N VAL A 44 11.85 10.63 2.01
CA VAL A 44 11.42 11.84 1.28
C VAL A 44 10.92 12.90 2.26
N PRO A 45 11.44 14.15 2.23
CA PRO A 45 10.93 15.22 3.07
C PRO A 45 9.51 15.62 2.64
N VAL A 46 8.62 15.86 3.60
CA VAL A 46 7.26 16.33 3.31
C VAL A 46 7.32 17.82 2.98
N PRO A 47 6.89 18.25 1.78
CA PRO A 47 6.86 19.66 1.43
C PRO A 47 5.78 20.37 2.26
N ASP A 48 6.19 21.36 3.05
CA ASP A 48 5.30 22.15 3.90
C ASP A 48 5.72 23.62 3.89
N THR A 49 4.95 24.47 3.20
CA THR A 49 5.23 25.91 3.10
C THR A 49 5.19 26.61 4.46
N ARG A 50 4.42 26.08 5.42
CA ARG A 50 4.28 26.66 6.77
C ARG A 50 5.60 26.61 7.53
N LEU A 51 6.43 25.60 7.29
CA LEU A 51 7.75 25.50 7.93
C LEU A 51 8.67 26.66 7.51
N HIS A 52 8.60 27.06 6.23
CA HIS A 52 9.38 28.18 5.72
C HIS A 52 8.89 29.52 6.26
N GLU A 53 7.58 29.70 6.37
CA GLU A 53 6.97 30.89 6.98
C GLU A 53 7.39 31.04 8.44
N ILE A 54 7.28 29.97 9.24
CA ILE A 54 7.68 29.95 10.65
C ILE A 54 9.18 30.22 10.79
N ALA A 55 10.01 29.57 9.96
CA ALA A 55 11.46 29.79 9.98
C ALA A 55 11.84 31.23 9.69
N THR A 56 11.10 31.90 8.80
CA THR A 56 11.27 33.32 8.50
C THR A 56 10.93 34.19 9.70
N ILE A 57 9.78 33.95 10.35
CA ILE A 57 9.34 34.70 11.55
C ILE A 57 10.32 34.51 12.71
N ALA A 58 10.76 33.27 12.94
CA ALA A 58 11.67 32.91 14.02
C ALA A 58 13.15 33.25 13.72
N SER A 59 13.47 33.68 12.50
CA SER A 59 14.85 33.89 12.03
C SER A 59 15.74 32.64 12.23
N SER A 60 15.18 31.46 11.94
CA SER A 60 15.86 30.17 12.09
C SER A 60 17.00 30.01 11.08
N LYS A 61 18.12 29.43 11.51
CA LYS A 61 19.29 29.17 10.64
C LYS A 61 19.09 27.99 9.69
N SER A 62 18.16 27.10 10.00
CA SER A 62 17.89 25.89 9.23
C SER A 62 16.43 25.47 9.39
N VAL A 63 15.90 24.78 8.38
CA VAL A 63 14.57 24.16 8.40
C VAL A 63 14.76 22.65 8.36
N THR A 64 14.14 21.95 9.30
CA THR A 64 14.17 20.48 9.35
C THR A 64 12.76 19.96 9.06
N PRO A 65 12.46 19.53 7.83
CA PRO A 65 11.15 18.98 7.51
C PRO A 65 10.95 17.62 8.19
N THR A 66 9.69 17.25 8.39
CA THR A 66 9.35 15.86 8.64
C THR A 66 9.57 15.04 7.37
N SER A 67 9.77 13.73 7.51
CA SER A 67 10.02 12.85 6.37
C SER A 67 9.11 11.63 6.39
N LEU A 68 8.77 11.14 5.20
CA LEU A 68 8.12 9.85 4.99
C LEU A 68 9.16 8.85 4.47
N GLU A 69 9.01 7.59 4.86
CA GLU A 69 9.82 6.50 4.33
C GLU A 69 9.01 5.74 3.28
N PHE A 70 9.58 5.61 2.09
CA PHE A 70 9.06 4.79 1.01
C PHE A 70 9.89 3.52 0.91
N ILE A 71 9.23 2.38 0.81
CA ILE A 71 9.86 1.08 0.65
C ILE A 71 9.50 0.54 -0.73
N ASP A 72 10.48 0.32 -1.59
CA ASP A 72 10.27 -0.39 -2.84
C ASP A 72 10.04 -1.88 -2.54
N ILE A 73 8.79 -2.31 -2.66
CA ILE A 73 8.40 -3.70 -2.42
C ILE A 73 8.65 -4.48 -3.71
N ALA A 74 9.21 -5.69 -3.60
CA ALA A 74 9.51 -6.53 -4.77
C ALA A 74 8.28 -6.70 -5.67
N GLY A 75 8.46 -6.82 -6.98
CA GLY A 75 7.31 -6.98 -7.90
C GLY A 75 6.53 -8.26 -7.60
N LEU A 76 5.20 -8.16 -7.55
CA LEU A 76 4.32 -9.31 -7.35
C LEU A 76 4.41 -10.25 -8.56
N VAL A 77 4.71 -11.53 -8.31
CA VAL A 77 4.49 -12.61 -9.29
C VAL A 77 3.19 -13.30 -8.90
N LYS A 78 2.29 -13.52 -9.87
CA LYS A 78 1.01 -14.20 -9.67
C LYS A 78 1.20 -15.52 -8.90
N GLY A 79 0.34 -15.80 -7.92
CA GLY A 79 0.45 -16.98 -7.06
C GLY A 79 1.21 -16.74 -5.76
N ALA A 80 1.24 -15.50 -5.26
CA ALA A 80 2.00 -15.15 -4.07
C ALA A 80 1.46 -15.81 -2.79
N SER A 81 0.15 -16.02 -2.75
CA SER A 81 -0.57 -16.71 -1.66
C SER A 81 -0.40 -18.24 -1.66
N VAL A 82 0.08 -18.86 -2.76
CA VAL A 82 0.19 -20.33 -2.90
C VAL A 82 1.50 -20.88 -2.30
N GLY A 83 2.39 -20.02 -1.79
CA GLY A 83 3.47 -20.43 -0.88
C GLY A 83 4.82 -20.75 -1.53
N GLU A 84 5.02 -20.53 -2.83
CA GLU A 84 6.34 -20.68 -3.47
C GLU A 84 7.11 -19.33 -3.52
N GLY A 85 8.09 -19.18 -2.62
CA GLY A 85 9.17 -18.18 -2.74
C GLY A 85 8.75 -16.70 -2.68
N LEU A 86 8.97 -15.97 -3.78
CA LEU A 86 8.96 -14.50 -3.89
C LEU A 86 7.66 -13.83 -3.42
N GLY A 87 6.53 -14.52 -3.53
CA GLY A 87 5.24 -14.00 -3.09
C GLY A 87 5.10 -13.83 -1.58
N ASN A 88 5.66 -14.75 -0.79
CA ASN A 88 5.66 -14.62 0.67
C ASN A 88 6.57 -13.47 1.13
N GLN A 89 7.66 -13.20 0.39
CA GLN A 89 8.53 -12.05 0.67
C GLN A 89 7.81 -10.73 0.40
N PHE A 90 7.05 -10.66 -0.71
CA PHE A 90 6.18 -9.51 -1.01
C PHE A 90 5.19 -9.24 0.13
N LEU A 91 4.44 -10.26 0.54
CA LEU A 91 3.45 -10.13 1.62
C LEU A 91 4.11 -9.76 2.96
N ALA A 92 5.28 -10.32 3.26
CA ALA A 92 6.04 -9.99 4.46
C ALA A 92 6.49 -8.52 4.49
N GLN A 93 6.95 -7.97 3.36
CA GLN A 93 7.31 -6.56 3.25
C GLN A 93 6.09 -5.65 3.39
N ILE A 94 4.91 -6.04 2.87
CA ILE A 94 3.69 -5.25 3.06
C ILE A 94 3.28 -5.23 4.54
N ARG A 95 3.52 -6.31 5.30
CA ARG A 95 3.21 -6.31 6.75
C ARG A 95 3.96 -5.23 7.51
N THR A 96 5.16 -4.85 7.08
CA THR A 96 6.02 -3.87 7.78
C THR A 96 5.74 -2.41 7.43
N VAL A 97 4.85 -2.12 6.47
CA VAL A 97 4.49 -0.74 6.09
C VAL A 97 3.15 -0.33 6.68
N ASP A 98 2.94 0.97 6.86
CA ASP A 98 1.70 1.52 7.40
C ASP A 98 0.66 1.79 6.30
N ALA A 99 1.11 2.07 5.09
CA ALA A 99 0.28 2.36 3.92
C ALA A 99 0.85 1.77 2.64
N ILE A 100 0.00 1.67 1.61
CA ILE A 100 0.36 1.13 0.30
C ILE A 100 0.20 2.23 -0.75
N ALA A 101 1.27 2.50 -1.49
CA ALA A 101 1.29 3.28 -2.71
C ALA A 101 1.26 2.33 -3.91
N HIS A 102 0.10 2.13 -4.51
CA HIS A 102 -0.08 1.15 -5.58
C HIS A 102 0.08 1.82 -6.94
N VAL A 103 1.20 1.54 -7.60
CA VAL A 103 1.49 2.01 -8.97
C VAL A 103 0.72 1.18 -9.97
N VAL A 104 -0.12 1.85 -10.74
CA VAL A 104 -1.01 1.27 -11.75
C VAL A 104 -0.55 1.73 -13.11
N ARG A 105 -0.38 0.79 -14.05
CA ARG A 105 -0.01 1.13 -15.42
C ARG A 105 -1.22 1.70 -16.15
N CYS A 106 -1.11 2.97 -16.51
CA CYS A 106 -2.08 3.69 -17.34
C CYS A 106 -1.41 4.26 -18.60
N PHE A 107 -0.29 3.67 -19.07
CA PHE A 107 0.41 4.07 -20.29
C PHE A 107 0.46 2.91 -21.30
N GLY A 108 0.38 3.27 -22.59
CA GLY A 108 0.38 2.33 -23.71
C GLY A 108 1.78 1.91 -24.16
N GLY A 109 1.91 1.41 -25.39
CA GLY A 109 3.19 1.20 -26.06
C GLY A 109 3.67 -0.26 -26.14
N ASN A 110 4.24 -0.62 -27.29
CA ASN A 110 4.74 -1.96 -27.60
C ASN A 110 6.14 -2.26 -27.01
N GLU A 111 6.81 -1.25 -26.47
CA GLU A 111 8.19 -1.37 -25.97
C GLU A 111 8.24 -2.05 -24.59
N VAL A 112 7.15 -2.00 -23.83
CA VAL A 112 7.06 -2.55 -22.48
C VAL A 112 5.99 -3.65 -22.44
N SER A 113 6.43 -4.90 -22.29
CA SER A 113 5.53 -6.05 -22.24
C SER A 113 4.60 -6.00 -21.02
N HIS A 114 3.32 -6.34 -21.26
CA HIS A 114 2.32 -6.47 -20.22
C HIS A 114 2.23 -7.92 -19.74
N SER A 115 2.29 -8.17 -18.44
CA SER A 115 2.28 -9.53 -17.89
C SER A 115 0.96 -10.27 -18.18
N GLN A 116 -0.16 -9.55 -18.33
CA GLN A 116 -1.48 -10.10 -18.67
C GLN A 116 -1.79 -10.07 -20.18
N GLY A 117 -0.86 -9.61 -21.03
CA GLY A 117 -1.05 -9.53 -22.48
C GLY A 117 -1.84 -8.30 -22.97
N SER A 118 -2.80 -7.80 -22.20
CA SER A 118 -3.48 -6.51 -22.43
C SER A 118 -3.43 -5.63 -21.19
N ILE A 119 -3.37 -4.31 -21.39
CA ILE A 119 -3.38 -3.32 -20.31
C ILE A 119 -4.83 -3.14 -19.84
N ASP A 120 -5.08 -3.48 -18.58
CA ASP A 120 -6.35 -3.24 -17.90
C ASP A 120 -6.03 -2.81 -16.44
N PRO A 121 -6.00 -1.50 -16.17
CA PRO A 121 -5.66 -0.96 -14.86
C PRO A 121 -6.50 -1.54 -13.71
N VAL A 122 -7.79 -1.79 -13.97
CA VAL A 122 -8.72 -2.27 -12.96
C VAL A 122 -8.46 -3.75 -12.67
N ALA A 123 -8.32 -4.57 -13.72
CA ALA A 123 -8.00 -5.98 -13.55
C ALA A 123 -6.63 -6.17 -12.87
N ASP A 124 -5.64 -5.35 -13.21
CA ASP A 124 -4.30 -5.40 -12.62
C ASP A 124 -4.32 -5.12 -11.12
N VAL A 125 -5.07 -4.11 -10.68
CA VAL A 125 -5.24 -3.82 -9.26
C VAL A 125 -5.97 -4.95 -8.56
N GLN A 126 -7.03 -5.49 -9.16
CA GLN A 126 -7.80 -6.61 -8.60
C GLN A 126 -6.94 -7.86 -8.37
N ILE A 127 -5.92 -8.11 -9.20
CA ILE A 127 -4.97 -9.20 -8.98
C ILE A 127 -4.23 -9.02 -7.65
N VAL A 128 -3.67 -7.82 -7.41
CA VAL A 128 -2.94 -7.53 -6.17
C VAL A 128 -3.89 -7.60 -4.97
N GLU A 129 -5.06 -6.97 -5.07
CA GLU A 129 -6.08 -7.00 -4.01
C GLU A 129 -6.48 -8.44 -3.63
N ALA A 130 -6.73 -9.29 -4.63
CA ALA A 130 -7.06 -10.69 -4.39
C ALA A 130 -5.95 -11.43 -3.62
N GLU A 131 -4.68 -11.22 -3.97
CA GLU A 131 -3.56 -11.85 -3.27
C GLU A 131 -3.44 -11.37 -1.81
N LEU A 132 -3.67 -10.08 -1.54
CA LEU A 132 -3.70 -9.55 -0.17
C LEU A 132 -4.85 -10.17 0.64
N MET A 133 -6.05 -10.23 0.05
CA MET A 133 -7.23 -10.79 0.72
C MET A 133 -7.10 -12.31 0.97
N LEU A 134 -6.53 -13.07 0.02
CA LEU A 134 -6.26 -14.49 0.20
C LEU A 134 -5.25 -14.74 1.32
N ALA A 135 -4.20 -13.93 1.40
CA ALA A 135 -3.22 -14.01 2.48
C ALA A 135 -3.83 -13.65 3.86
N ASP A 136 -4.78 -12.71 3.89
CA ASP A 136 -5.53 -12.40 5.11
C ASP A 136 -6.44 -13.55 5.51
N LEU A 137 -7.18 -14.16 4.59
CA LEU A 137 -8.02 -15.33 4.86
C LEU A 137 -7.21 -16.49 5.46
N ASP A 138 -6.06 -16.85 4.87
CA ASP A 138 -5.19 -17.91 5.44
C ASP A 138 -4.68 -17.55 6.85
N SER A 139 -4.35 -16.27 7.08
CA SER A 139 -3.94 -15.79 8.39
C SER A 139 -5.06 -15.90 9.43
N LEU A 140 -6.29 -15.55 9.06
CA LEU A 140 -7.47 -15.57 9.91
C LEU A 140 -7.87 -17.01 10.29
N VAL A 141 -7.80 -17.95 9.35
CA VAL A 141 -8.05 -19.39 9.60
C VAL A 141 -7.10 -19.91 10.70
N ARG A 142 -5.80 -19.66 10.55
CA ARG A 142 -4.79 -20.10 11.55
C ARG A 142 -5.00 -19.43 12.91
N ARG A 143 -5.33 -18.14 12.92
CA ARG A 143 -5.57 -17.38 14.15
C ARG A 143 -6.81 -17.90 14.88
N ARG A 144 -7.89 -18.21 14.15
CA ARG A 144 -9.11 -18.80 14.71
C ARG A 144 -8.84 -20.14 15.40
N GLU A 145 -8.10 -21.04 14.78
CA GLU A 145 -7.75 -22.35 15.38
C GLU A 145 -7.09 -22.20 16.76
N SER A 146 -6.23 -21.18 16.91
CA SER A 146 -5.56 -20.89 18.18
C SER A 146 -6.51 -20.35 19.26
N LEU A 147 -7.61 -19.68 18.88
CA LEU A 147 -8.55 -19.02 19.77
C LEU A 147 -9.67 -19.95 20.26
N ILE A 148 -10.06 -20.96 19.47
CA ILE A 148 -11.17 -21.89 19.81
C ILE A 148 -11.00 -22.49 21.21
N ARG A 149 -9.78 -22.88 21.59
CA ARG A 149 -9.51 -23.46 22.93
C ARG A 149 -9.70 -22.44 24.05
N LYS A 150 -9.30 -21.18 23.83
CA LYS A 150 -9.43 -20.10 24.82
C LYS A 150 -10.89 -19.68 24.99
N GLU A 151 -11.61 -19.54 23.89
CA GLU A 151 -13.02 -19.17 23.89
C GLU A 151 -13.88 -20.21 24.61
N ARG A 152 -13.65 -21.51 24.35
CA ARG A 152 -14.30 -22.61 25.09
C ARG A 152 -13.97 -22.61 26.58
N GLY A 153 -12.81 -22.08 26.96
CA GLY A 153 -12.40 -21.85 28.34
C GLY A 153 -13.09 -20.65 29.01
N GLY A 154 -13.95 -19.92 28.30
CA GLY A 154 -14.70 -18.77 28.83
C GLY A 154 -13.95 -17.43 28.71
N ASP A 155 -12.85 -17.37 27.96
CA ASP A 155 -12.10 -16.14 27.70
C ASP A 155 -12.95 -15.17 26.86
N LYS A 156 -13.29 -14.02 27.45
CA LYS A 156 -14.11 -12.98 26.79
C LYS A 156 -13.35 -12.26 25.69
N ASP A 157 -12.05 -12.05 25.85
CA ASP A 157 -11.23 -11.36 24.86
C ASP A 157 -11.05 -12.26 23.63
N ALA A 158 -10.88 -13.57 23.83
CA ALA A 158 -10.86 -14.54 22.75
C ALA A 158 -12.17 -14.56 21.95
N ARG A 159 -13.33 -14.43 22.64
CA ARG A 159 -14.63 -14.33 21.98
C ARG A 159 -14.76 -13.07 21.14
N SER A 160 -14.44 -11.91 21.71
CA SER A 160 -14.50 -10.64 20.97
C SER A 160 -13.59 -10.64 19.74
N LEU A 161 -12.41 -11.26 19.84
CA LEU A 161 -11.51 -11.41 18.71
C LEU A 161 -12.06 -12.39 17.65
N MET A 162 -12.74 -13.47 18.07
CA MET A 162 -13.42 -14.37 17.13
C MET A 162 -14.57 -13.68 16.38
N ASP A 163 -15.33 -12.81 17.04
CA ASP A 163 -16.36 -12.00 16.41
C ASP A 163 -15.74 -11.06 15.35
N ALA A 164 -14.62 -10.40 15.67
CA ALA A 164 -13.89 -9.56 14.72
C ALA A 164 -13.33 -10.35 13.53
N ILE A 165 -12.80 -11.55 13.76
CA ILE A 165 -12.36 -12.46 12.69
C ILE A 165 -13.52 -12.83 11.79
N ALA A 166 -14.69 -13.16 12.35
CA ALA A 166 -15.87 -13.53 11.56
C ALA A 166 -16.36 -12.37 10.67
N VAL A 167 -16.33 -11.14 11.19
CA VAL A 167 -16.65 -9.93 10.40
C VAL A 167 -15.65 -9.73 9.25
N ALA A 168 -14.35 -9.84 9.53
CA ALA A 168 -13.32 -9.67 8.52
C ALA A 168 -13.38 -10.75 7.43
N GLU A 169 -13.51 -12.02 7.80
CA GLU A 169 -13.64 -13.12 6.83
C GLU A 169 -14.86 -12.96 5.93
N SER A 170 -16.01 -12.59 6.49
CA SER A 170 -17.22 -12.40 5.70
C SER A 170 -17.06 -11.34 4.61
N ALA A 171 -16.30 -10.27 4.90
CA ALA A 171 -15.97 -9.25 3.91
C ALA A 171 -15.04 -9.79 2.82
N LEU A 172 -13.96 -10.46 3.22
CA LEU A 172 -12.94 -11.01 2.33
C LEU A 172 -13.51 -12.07 1.38
N GLU A 173 -14.39 -12.94 1.88
CA GLU A 173 -15.10 -13.95 1.07
C GLU A 173 -16.03 -13.33 0.01
N GLN A 174 -16.51 -12.11 0.26
CA GLN A 174 -17.30 -11.33 -0.71
C GLN A 174 -16.42 -10.51 -1.66
N GLY A 175 -15.09 -10.63 -1.56
CA GLY A 175 -14.14 -9.87 -2.36
C GLY A 175 -13.96 -8.41 -1.92
N ASN A 176 -14.37 -8.08 -0.70
CA ASN A 176 -14.23 -6.74 -0.15
C ASN A 176 -13.02 -6.67 0.79
N PRO A 177 -12.06 -5.75 0.56
CA PRO A 177 -10.92 -5.59 1.45
C PRO A 177 -11.38 -5.03 2.80
N VAL A 178 -10.69 -5.40 3.89
CA VAL A 178 -11.12 -5.04 5.25
C VAL A 178 -11.24 -3.52 5.46
N ARG A 179 -10.42 -2.72 4.77
CA ARG A 179 -10.47 -1.25 4.78
C ARG A 179 -11.79 -0.65 4.32
N SER A 180 -12.62 -1.37 3.54
CA SER A 180 -13.91 -0.85 3.06
C SER A 180 -15.05 -1.06 4.06
N LEU A 181 -14.81 -1.78 5.16
CA LEU A 181 -15.84 -2.07 6.15
C LEU A 181 -16.23 -0.83 6.95
N SER A 182 -17.53 -0.59 7.04
CA SER A 182 -18.10 0.38 7.98
C SER A 182 -18.36 -0.32 9.32
N LEU A 183 -17.50 -0.05 10.30
CA LEU A 183 -17.53 -0.70 11.62
C LEU A 183 -17.87 0.29 12.73
N THR A 184 -18.35 -0.24 13.85
CA THR A 184 -18.43 0.54 15.09
C THR A 184 -17.04 0.67 15.71
N ALA A 185 -16.73 1.76 16.41
CA ALA A 185 -15.41 2.00 16.99
C ALA A 185 -14.84 0.81 17.82
N PRO A 186 -15.64 0.10 18.66
CA PRO A 186 -15.13 -1.09 19.36
C PRO A 186 -14.76 -2.24 18.42
N MET A 187 -15.55 -2.48 17.38
CA MET A 187 -15.27 -3.54 16.40
C MET A 187 -14.08 -3.16 15.51
N GLU A 188 -13.99 -1.90 15.11
CA GLU A 188 -12.88 -1.36 14.33
C GLU A 188 -11.55 -1.56 15.06
N GLN A 189 -11.48 -1.25 16.36
CA GLN A 189 -10.28 -1.50 17.17
C GLN A 189 -9.85 -2.98 17.17
N LEU A 190 -10.82 -3.89 17.31
CA LEU A 190 -10.54 -5.34 17.28
C LEU A 190 -10.08 -5.79 15.90
N VAL A 191 -10.74 -5.34 14.83
CA VAL A 191 -10.36 -5.67 13.45
C VAL A 191 -8.97 -5.11 13.11
N MET A 192 -8.65 -3.88 13.52
CA MET A 192 -7.32 -3.30 13.29
C MET A 192 -6.22 -4.04 14.07
N SER A 193 -6.54 -4.60 15.25
CA SER A 193 -5.61 -5.47 16.00
C SER A 193 -5.30 -6.82 15.32
N LEU A 194 -6.02 -7.15 14.24
CA LEU A 194 -5.73 -8.32 13.42
C LEU A 194 -4.52 -8.08 12.49
N GLU A 195 -4.13 -6.82 12.26
CA GLU A 195 -2.97 -6.43 11.42
C GLU A 195 -3.04 -7.04 10.00
N LEU A 196 -4.24 -7.01 9.42
CA LEU A 196 -4.53 -7.54 8.10
C LEU A 196 -3.91 -6.65 7.01
N LEU A 197 -3.54 -7.25 5.88
CA LEU A 197 -2.95 -6.54 4.74
C LEU A 197 -3.97 -5.63 4.07
N SER A 198 -5.19 -6.14 3.88
CA SER A 198 -6.31 -5.45 3.25
C SER A 198 -6.96 -4.38 4.13
N SER A 199 -6.54 -4.22 5.39
CA SER A 199 -6.96 -3.10 6.25
C SER A 199 -6.10 -1.85 6.09
N LYS A 200 -4.90 -1.97 5.49
CA LYS A 200 -3.98 -0.83 5.30
C LYS A 200 -4.60 0.20 4.35
N PRO A 201 -4.40 1.51 4.56
CA PRO A 201 -4.80 2.52 3.58
C PRO A 201 -4.03 2.35 2.26
N VAL A 202 -4.72 2.58 1.14
CA VAL A 202 -4.14 2.55 -0.22
C VAL A 202 -4.32 3.90 -0.90
N MET A 203 -3.27 4.35 -1.56
CA MET A 203 -3.31 5.39 -2.58
C MET A 203 -2.90 4.77 -3.92
N TYR A 204 -3.68 5.01 -4.96
CA TYR A 204 -3.33 4.61 -6.32
C TYR A 204 -2.52 5.70 -7.03
N ILE A 205 -1.50 5.26 -7.77
CA ILE A 205 -0.63 6.10 -8.57
C ILE A 205 -0.78 5.65 -10.02
N CYS A 206 -1.61 6.36 -10.78
CA CYS A 206 -1.79 6.14 -12.21
C CYS A 206 -0.56 6.64 -12.95
N ASN A 207 0.31 5.72 -13.35
CA ASN A 207 1.47 6.05 -14.17
C ASN A 207 1.03 6.14 -15.64
N VAL A 208 1.17 7.31 -16.25
CA VAL A 208 0.74 7.62 -17.62
C VAL A 208 1.91 8.07 -18.49
N ASP A 209 1.70 8.10 -19.81
CA ASP A 209 2.62 8.75 -20.74
C ASP A 209 2.75 10.26 -20.43
N GLU A 210 3.91 10.86 -20.72
CA GLU A 210 4.21 12.26 -20.36
C GLU A 210 3.15 13.25 -20.90
N ALA A 211 2.67 13.02 -22.12
CA ALA A 211 1.62 13.84 -22.75
C ALA A 211 0.27 13.79 -22.02
N ALA A 212 0.03 12.78 -21.18
CA ALA A 212 -1.21 12.55 -20.46
C ALA A 212 -1.13 12.99 -18.98
N ILE A 213 -0.03 13.61 -18.53
CA ILE A 213 0.14 13.98 -17.11
C ILE A 213 -0.89 15.03 -16.63
N ALA A 214 -1.29 15.95 -17.51
CA ALA A 214 -2.19 17.05 -17.18
C ALA A 214 -3.67 16.64 -17.27
N ASP A 215 -4.04 15.95 -18.35
CA ASP A 215 -5.43 15.67 -18.70
C ASP A 215 -5.83 14.20 -18.53
N GLY A 216 -4.87 13.31 -18.25
CA GLY A 216 -5.08 11.87 -18.24
C GLY A 216 -5.24 11.27 -19.64
N ASN A 217 -5.68 10.02 -19.67
CA ASN A 217 -6.00 9.24 -20.86
C ASN A 217 -7.14 8.24 -20.54
N ASP A 218 -7.54 7.42 -21.51
CA ASP A 218 -8.65 6.47 -21.34
C ASP A 218 -8.41 5.50 -20.16
N TYR A 219 -7.17 5.05 -19.96
CA TYR A 219 -6.80 4.15 -18.87
C TYR A 219 -6.91 4.83 -17.50
N SER A 220 -6.34 6.02 -17.34
CA SER A 220 -6.36 6.75 -16.05
C SER A 220 -7.76 7.26 -15.73
N SER A 221 -8.53 7.71 -16.73
CA SER A 221 -9.91 8.17 -16.54
C SER A 221 -10.84 7.04 -16.11
N SER A 222 -10.76 5.87 -16.77
CA SER A 222 -11.55 4.70 -16.36
C SER A 222 -11.15 4.17 -14.99
N PHE A 223 -9.85 4.18 -14.68
CA PHE A 223 -9.35 3.77 -13.38
C PHE A 223 -9.74 4.73 -12.25
N GLN A 224 -9.79 6.03 -12.50
CA GLN A 224 -10.19 7.01 -11.49
C GLN A 224 -11.62 6.75 -10.98
N ILE A 225 -12.56 6.38 -11.87
CA ILE A 225 -13.92 5.98 -11.48
C ILE A 225 -13.89 4.76 -10.54
N TYR A 226 -13.03 3.78 -10.85
CA TYR A 226 -12.84 2.62 -9.99
C TYR A 226 -12.27 3.02 -8.63
N ALA A 227 -11.21 3.83 -8.57
CA ALA A 227 -10.61 4.30 -7.33
C ALA A 227 -11.60 5.06 -6.43
N GLU A 228 -12.43 5.93 -7.02
CA GLU A 228 -13.50 6.65 -6.32
C GLU A 228 -14.55 5.69 -5.74
N SER A 229 -14.93 4.64 -6.49
CA SER A 229 -15.86 3.61 -6.00
C SER A 229 -15.33 2.83 -4.79
N GLN A 230 -14.00 2.77 -4.64
CA GLN A 230 -13.33 2.15 -3.50
C GLN A 230 -13.04 3.14 -2.35
N GLY A 231 -13.37 4.43 -2.51
CA GLY A 231 -13.04 5.48 -1.55
C GLY A 231 -11.53 5.72 -1.40
N ALA A 232 -10.73 5.33 -2.39
CA ALA A 232 -9.28 5.45 -2.37
C ALA A 232 -8.81 6.73 -3.06
N SER A 233 -7.71 7.32 -2.56
CA SER A 233 -7.07 8.45 -3.24
C SER A 233 -6.37 7.98 -4.52
N CYS A 234 -6.42 8.78 -5.57
CA CYS A 234 -5.78 8.51 -6.85
C CYS A 234 -4.98 9.74 -7.30
N VAL A 235 -3.75 9.53 -7.75
CA VAL A 235 -2.88 10.57 -8.32
C VAL A 235 -2.32 10.13 -9.66
N THR A 236 -2.22 11.05 -10.60
CA THR A 236 -1.62 10.80 -11.93
C THR A 236 -0.17 11.26 -11.93
N THR A 237 0.73 10.42 -12.44
CA THR A 237 2.17 10.71 -12.58
C THR A 237 2.69 10.20 -13.91
N SER A 238 3.85 10.70 -14.35
CA SER A 238 4.61 10.09 -15.43
C SER A 238 6.03 9.80 -14.94
N ALA A 239 6.39 8.52 -14.88
CA ALA A 239 7.66 8.03 -14.35
C ALA A 239 8.59 7.54 -15.46
#